data_AF-A0A4S3PSC9-F1
#
_entry.id   AF-A0A4S3PSC9-F1
#
_cell.length_a   1.000
_cell.length_b   1.000
_cell.length_c   1.000
_cell.angle_alpha   90.00
_cell.angle_beta   90.00
_cell.angle_gamma   90.00
#
_symmetry.space_group_name_H-M   'P 1'
#
loop_
_entity.id
_entity.type
_entity.pdbx_description
1 polymer ?
#
loop_
_entity_poly.entity_id
_entity_poly.type
_entity_poly.pdbx_seq_one_letter_code
_entity_poly.pdbx_strand_id
1 'polypeptide(L)'
;MKQFLIGLGLLFVLALPPVANLLESIMIIHMHMQMPSIVIAGFFMAKLFQQKFPSFFEKWNQDGIPGILLFIVIMVYWTIPKTMDETLNLTSMEVWKFLSLSLLAGVPLRDSWKKLSDRAKNIVFIFFTVKYLGMGVLYININNQLCNNYLVIDQITLGWGFITTAICILIYLVYNNFTDQSIYKNS
;
A
#
# COMPACT_ATOMS: atom_id res chain seq x y z
N MET A 1 -2.95 -22.98 -1.69
CA MET A 1 -2.13 -23.04 -2.92
C MET A 1 -2.58 -22.04 -3.99
N LYS A 2 -3.82 -22.06 -4.49
CA LYS A 2 -4.26 -21.16 -5.59
C LYS A 2 -4.00 -19.66 -5.33
N GLN A 3 -4.39 -19.11 -4.17
CA GLN A 3 -4.14 -17.69 -3.84
C GLN A 3 -2.66 -17.34 -3.80
N PHE A 4 -1.83 -18.21 -3.23
CA PHE A 4 -0.38 -18.02 -3.19
C PHE A 4 0.21 -17.96 -4.61
N LEU A 5 -0.19 -18.88 -5.50
CA LEU A 5 0.25 -18.89 -6.90
C LEU A 5 -0.18 -17.63 -7.65
N ILE A 6 -1.39 -17.10 -7.37
CA ILE A 6 -1.85 -15.83 -7.94
C ILE A 6 -0.97 -14.68 -7.47
N GLY A 7 -0.71 -14.57 -6.15
CA GLY A 7 0.15 -13.52 -5.61
C GLY A 7 1.57 -13.60 -6.15
N LEU A 8 2.15 -14.81 -6.20
CA LEU A 8 3.48 -15.05 -6.73
C LEU A 8 3.54 -14.69 -8.24
N GLY A 9 2.56 -15.16 -9.03
CA GLY A 9 2.48 -14.86 -10.45
C GLY A 9 2.36 -13.36 -10.73
N LEU A 10 1.53 -12.65 -9.95
CA LEU A 10 1.41 -11.19 -10.03
C LEU A 10 2.76 -10.51 -9.71
N LEU A 11 3.45 -10.94 -8.66
CA LEU A 11 4.76 -10.40 -8.29
C LEU A 11 5.79 -10.58 -9.41
N PHE A 12 5.83 -11.78 -10.01
CA PHE A 12 6.72 -12.07 -11.14
C PHE A 12 6.40 -11.18 -12.35
N VAL A 13 5.13 -11.04 -12.72
CA VAL A 13 4.72 -10.18 -13.85
C VAL A 13 5.13 -8.73 -13.60
N LEU A 14 4.89 -8.21 -12.39
CA LEU A 14 5.26 -6.82 -12.04
C LEU A 14 6.78 -6.59 -12.04
N ALA A 15 7.58 -7.63 -11.78
CA ALA A 15 9.04 -7.57 -11.77
C ALA A 15 9.68 -7.80 -13.16
N LEU A 16 8.90 -8.18 -14.19
CA LEU A 16 9.43 -8.33 -15.54
C LEU A 16 9.89 -6.96 -16.06
N PRO A 17 11.12 -6.83 -16.60
CA PRO A 17 11.64 -5.55 -17.08
C PRO A 17 10.69 -4.73 -17.98
N PRO A 18 10.00 -5.29 -18.99
CA PRO A 18 9.09 -4.49 -19.82
C PRO A 18 7.89 -3.94 -19.03
N VAL A 19 7.42 -4.68 -18.02
CA VAL A 19 6.29 -4.27 -17.18
C VAL A 19 6.74 -3.24 -16.16
N ALA A 20 7.84 -3.51 -15.46
CA ALA A 20 8.44 -2.59 -14.49
C ALA A 20 8.76 -1.25 -15.15
N ASN A 21 9.52 -1.26 -16.25
CA ASN A 21 9.89 -0.02 -16.97
C ASN A 21 8.66 0.78 -17.42
N LEU A 22 7.58 0.11 -17.87
CA LEU A 22 6.35 0.78 -18.26
C LEU A 22 5.67 1.44 -17.06
N LEU A 23 5.48 0.70 -15.97
CA LEU A 23 4.78 1.19 -14.78
C LEU A 23 5.58 2.28 -14.05
N GLU A 24 6.90 2.21 -14.12
CA GLU A 24 7.82 3.13 -13.46
C GLU A 24 8.07 4.40 -14.26
N SER A 25 7.76 4.41 -15.57
CA SER A 25 7.93 5.58 -16.44
C SER A 25 7.02 6.76 -16.07
N ILE A 26 5.91 6.52 -15.36
CA ILE A 26 4.94 7.54 -14.97
C ILE A 26 4.72 7.45 -13.46
N MET A 27 4.97 8.56 -12.76
CA MET A 27 4.99 8.60 -11.29
C MET A 27 3.68 8.11 -10.65
N ILE A 28 2.52 8.52 -11.19
CA ILE A 28 1.22 8.09 -10.65
C ILE A 28 1.00 6.58 -10.84
N ILE A 29 1.46 5.99 -11.95
CA ILE A 29 1.31 4.55 -12.20
C ILE A 29 2.24 3.77 -11.26
N HIS A 30 3.48 4.22 -11.08
CA HIS A 30 4.41 3.61 -10.15
C HIS A 30 3.83 3.54 -8.73
N MET A 31 3.35 4.67 -8.21
CA MET A 31 2.91 4.76 -6.81
C MET A 31 1.46 4.32 -6.54
N HIS A 32 0.52 4.52 -7.48
CA HIS A 32 -0.90 4.16 -7.29
C HIS A 32 -1.33 2.86 -7.99
N MET A 33 -0.51 2.29 -8.88
CA MET A 33 -0.85 1.02 -9.54
C MET A 33 0.17 -0.07 -9.21
N GLN A 34 1.46 0.14 -9.49
CA GLN A 34 2.48 -0.91 -9.30
C GLN A 34 2.68 -1.23 -7.82
N MET A 35 2.98 -0.23 -6.98
CA MET A 35 3.23 -0.46 -5.55
C MET A 35 2.04 -1.09 -4.81
N PRO A 36 0.79 -0.61 -4.98
CA PRO A 36 -0.36 -1.26 -4.38
C PRO A 36 -0.57 -2.69 -4.91
N SER A 37 -0.28 -2.96 -6.18
CA SER A 37 -0.36 -4.31 -6.74
C SER A 37 0.66 -5.27 -6.11
N ILE A 38 1.87 -4.78 -5.78
CA ILE A 38 2.88 -5.55 -5.03
C ILE A 38 2.37 -5.88 -3.61
N VAL A 39 1.72 -4.93 -2.94
CA VAL A 39 1.07 -5.17 -1.63
C VAL A 39 -0.03 -6.23 -1.76
N ILE A 40 -0.86 -6.15 -2.80
CA ILE A 40 -1.93 -7.13 -3.08
C ILE A 40 -1.34 -8.52 -3.34
N ALA A 41 -0.22 -8.61 -4.09
CA ALA A 41 0.50 -9.85 -4.29
C ALA A 41 0.92 -10.48 -2.95
N GLY A 42 1.53 -9.67 -2.06
CA GLY A 42 1.85 -10.06 -0.68
C GLY A 42 0.65 -10.54 0.13
N PHE A 43 -0.46 -9.80 0.06
CA PHE A 43 -1.71 -10.13 0.73
C PHE A 43 -2.28 -11.50 0.30
N PHE A 44 -2.15 -11.86 -0.98
CA PHE A 44 -2.55 -13.18 -1.48
C PHE A 44 -1.57 -14.29 -1.08
N MET A 45 -0.27 -13.97 -0.96
CA MET A 45 0.74 -14.93 -0.51
C MET A 45 0.67 -15.23 1.00
N ALA A 46 0.14 -14.32 1.81
CA ALA A 46 0.10 -14.40 3.27
C ALA A 46 -0.43 -15.72 3.84
N LYS A 47 -1.44 -16.33 3.20
CA LYS A 47 -2.06 -17.58 3.69
C LYS A 47 -1.04 -18.71 3.83
N LEU A 48 -0.05 -18.80 2.94
CA LEU A 48 1.00 -19.81 3.02
C LEU A 48 1.88 -19.59 4.28
N PHE A 49 2.28 -18.35 4.52
CA PHE A 49 3.11 -17.99 5.68
C PHE A 49 2.38 -18.23 7.00
N GLN A 50 1.10 -17.87 7.08
CA GLN A 50 0.26 -18.12 8.25
C GLN A 50 0.13 -19.62 8.56
N GLN A 51 -0.02 -20.46 7.54
CA GLN A 51 -0.11 -21.91 7.71
C GLN A 51 1.23 -22.54 8.10
N LYS A 52 2.34 -22.02 7.58
CA LYS A 52 3.68 -22.57 7.84
C LYS A 52 4.27 -22.11 9.17
N PHE A 53 3.91 -20.91 9.62
CA PHE A 53 4.44 -20.29 10.85
C PHE A 53 3.33 -19.76 11.76
N PRO A 54 2.31 -20.56 12.13
CA PRO A 54 1.16 -20.08 12.90
C PRO A 54 1.56 -19.50 14.26
N SER A 55 2.48 -20.17 14.96
CA SER A 55 2.98 -19.74 16.28
C SER A 55 3.71 -18.40 16.24
N PHE A 56 4.32 -18.02 15.12
CA PHE A 56 4.94 -16.71 14.97
C PHE A 56 3.88 -15.61 14.95
N PHE A 57 2.85 -15.76 14.10
CA PHE A 57 1.77 -14.77 14.00
C PHE A 57 0.90 -14.69 15.26
N GLU A 58 0.71 -15.82 15.96
CA GLU A 58 0.00 -15.86 17.25
C GLU A 58 0.79 -15.23 18.39
N LYS A 59 2.13 -15.21 18.35
CA LYS A 59 2.94 -14.56 19.40
C LYS A 59 3.19 -13.10 19.10
N TRP A 60 3.52 -12.79 17.85
CA TRP A 60 3.94 -11.45 17.44
C TRP A 60 2.77 -10.51 17.14
N ASN A 61 1.63 -11.03 16.66
CA ASN A 61 0.53 -10.21 16.15
C ASN A 61 -0.83 -10.69 16.67
N GLN A 62 -0.98 -10.76 17.99
CA GLN A 62 -2.18 -11.30 18.65
C GLN A 62 -3.44 -10.53 18.32
N ASP A 63 -3.39 -9.20 18.43
CA ASP A 63 -4.51 -8.27 18.23
C ASP A 63 -4.50 -7.60 16.85
N GLY A 64 -3.50 -7.90 16.02
CA GLY A 64 -3.32 -7.29 14.70
C GLY A 64 -2.63 -5.93 14.71
N ILE A 65 -2.41 -5.30 15.87
CA ILE A 65 -1.85 -3.94 15.95
C ILE A 65 -0.39 -3.91 15.46
N PRO A 66 0.53 -4.81 15.90
CA PRO A 66 1.91 -4.81 15.42
C PRO A 66 2.03 -4.93 13.90
N GLY A 67 1.23 -5.82 13.28
CA GLY A 67 1.25 -6.00 11.84
C GLY A 67 0.72 -4.81 11.05
N ILE A 68 -0.28 -4.10 11.58
CA ILE A 68 -0.80 -2.88 10.92
C ILE A 68 0.11 -1.70 11.12
N LEU A 69 0.78 -1.60 12.27
CA LEU A 69 1.81 -0.61 12.48
C LEU A 69 2.96 -0.81 11.49
N LEU A 70 3.43 -2.05 11.31
CA LEU A 70 4.45 -2.38 10.32
C LEU A 70 3.99 -2.01 8.90
N PHE A 71 2.77 -2.38 8.53
CA PHE A 71 2.17 -1.98 7.24
C PHE A 71 2.19 -0.46 7.05
N ILE A 72 1.75 0.31 8.06
CA ILE A 72 1.75 1.78 8.00
C ILE A 72 3.17 2.33 7.81
N VAL A 73 4.15 1.83 8.56
CA VAL A 73 5.55 2.26 8.45
C VAL A 73 6.09 2.05 7.04
N ILE A 74 5.87 0.87 6.46
CA ILE A 74 6.30 0.56 5.09
C ILE A 74 5.58 1.45 4.07
N MET A 75 4.27 1.66 4.22
CA MET A 75 3.51 2.53 3.31
C MET A 75 3.88 4.01 3.43
N VAL A 76 4.32 4.48 4.60
CA VAL A 76 4.84 5.84 4.79
C VAL A 76 6.24 5.97 4.20
N TYR A 77 7.12 5.01 4.46
CA TYR A 77 8.48 4.96 3.91
C TYR A 77 8.50 5.09 2.38
N TRP A 78 7.62 4.35 1.70
CA TRP A 78 7.48 4.40 0.24
C TRP A 78 6.66 5.59 -0.28
N THR A 79 6.29 6.55 0.58
CA THR A 79 5.71 7.83 0.13
C THR A 79 6.73 8.97 0.12
N ILE A 80 7.93 8.71 0.63
CA ILE A 80 9.01 9.71 0.66
C ILE A 80 9.56 9.88 -0.77
N PRO A 81 9.59 11.09 -1.35
CA PRO A 81 10.05 11.30 -2.72
C PRO A 81 11.45 10.73 -2.99
N LYS A 82 12.37 10.92 -2.04
CA LYS A 82 13.74 10.40 -2.12
C LYS A 82 13.79 8.88 -2.25
N THR A 83 13.00 8.15 -1.47
CA THR A 83 13.02 6.68 -1.51
C THR A 83 12.46 6.17 -2.84
N MET A 84 11.47 6.85 -3.40
CA MET A 84 10.99 6.60 -4.76
C MET A 84 12.08 6.81 -5.80
N ASP A 85 12.78 7.94 -5.75
CA ASP A 85 13.82 8.29 -6.72
C ASP A 85 14.99 7.29 -6.71
N GLU A 86 15.33 6.74 -5.54
CA GLU A 86 16.37 5.73 -5.39
C GLU A 86 16.01 4.38 -6.02
N THR A 87 14.72 4.01 -6.12
CA THR A 87 14.30 2.73 -6.75
C THR A 87 14.70 2.64 -8.22
N LEU A 88 14.64 3.77 -8.93
CA LEU A 88 14.96 3.85 -10.36
C LEU A 88 16.47 3.84 -10.64
N ASN A 89 17.28 4.11 -9.62
CA ASN A 89 18.74 4.25 -9.73
C ASN A 89 19.51 3.07 -9.13
N LEU A 90 18.95 2.39 -8.12
CA LEU A 90 19.63 1.36 -7.34
C LEU A 90 18.86 0.04 -7.39
N THR A 91 19.45 -0.99 -8.00
CA THR A 91 18.86 -2.34 -8.03
C THR A 91 18.56 -2.88 -6.63
N SER A 92 19.36 -2.53 -5.62
CA SER A 92 19.10 -2.91 -4.23
C SER A 92 17.80 -2.32 -3.69
N MET A 93 17.49 -1.06 -4.04
CA MET A 93 16.26 -0.37 -3.65
C MET A 93 15.06 -0.90 -4.42
N GLU A 94 15.25 -1.27 -5.68
CA GLU A 94 14.24 -1.93 -6.50
C GLU A 94 13.85 -3.30 -5.91
N VAL A 95 14.84 -4.14 -5.57
CA VAL A 95 14.59 -5.41 -4.87
C VAL A 95 13.93 -5.18 -3.51
N TRP A 96 14.38 -4.17 -2.77
CA TRP A 96 13.78 -3.80 -1.48
C TRP A 96 12.32 -3.37 -1.61
N LYS A 97 11.95 -2.63 -2.67
CA LYS A 97 10.55 -2.27 -3.00
C LYS A 97 9.68 -3.51 -3.08
N PHE A 98 10.07 -4.46 -3.91
CA PHE A 98 9.31 -5.70 -4.08
C PHE A 98 9.22 -6.52 -2.79
N LEU A 99 10.34 -6.71 -2.07
CA LEU A 99 10.36 -7.51 -0.84
C LEU A 99 9.58 -6.86 0.29
N SER A 100 9.81 -5.58 0.55
CA SER A 100 9.17 -4.87 1.67
C SER A 100 7.66 -4.68 1.43
N LEU A 101 7.24 -4.27 0.23
CA LEU A 101 5.80 -4.09 -0.05
C LEU A 101 5.05 -5.42 -0.04
N SER A 102 5.63 -6.51 -0.56
CA SER A 102 4.94 -7.80 -0.54
C SER A 102 4.98 -8.46 0.84
N LEU A 103 6.15 -8.59 1.46
CA LEU A 103 6.33 -9.38 2.69
C LEU A 103 6.12 -8.58 3.98
N LEU A 104 6.42 -7.28 3.99
CA LEU A 104 6.32 -6.43 5.20
C LEU A 104 5.08 -5.52 5.20
N ALA A 105 4.44 -5.29 4.06
CA ALA A 105 3.14 -4.62 3.99
C ALA A 105 2.00 -5.60 3.68
N GLY A 106 2.05 -6.30 2.55
CA GLY A 106 0.96 -7.17 2.10
C GLY A 106 0.63 -8.31 3.05
N VAL A 107 1.66 -9.06 3.50
CA VAL A 107 1.45 -10.20 4.42
C VAL A 107 0.90 -9.76 5.78
N PRO A 108 1.49 -8.77 6.49
CA PRO A 108 0.95 -8.28 7.75
C PRO A 108 -0.45 -7.67 7.61
N LEU A 109 -0.74 -6.96 6.51
CA LEU A 109 -2.08 -6.44 6.25
C LEU A 109 -3.13 -7.56 6.23
N ARG A 110 -2.86 -8.68 5.53
CA ARG A 110 -3.81 -9.81 5.48
C ARG A 110 -4.07 -10.42 6.85
N ASP A 111 -3.02 -10.57 7.65
CA ASP A 111 -3.10 -11.19 8.97
C ASP A 111 -3.82 -10.29 9.96
N SER A 112 -3.39 -9.04 10.06
CA SER A 112 -3.91 -8.08 11.02
C SER A 112 -5.32 -7.61 10.73
N TRP A 113 -5.70 -7.44 9.46
CA TRP A 113 -7.00 -6.80 9.13
C TRP A 113 -8.20 -7.57 9.69
N LYS A 114 -8.07 -8.89 9.84
CA LYS A 114 -9.10 -9.75 10.45
C LYS A 114 -9.15 -9.67 11.97
N LYS A 115 -8.02 -9.34 12.61
CA LYS A 115 -7.86 -9.27 14.06
C LYS A 115 -8.26 -7.91 14.63
N LEU A 116 -8.17 -6.86 13.81
CA LEU A 116 -8.54 -5.50 14.20
C LEU A 116 -10.04 -5.35 14.48
N SER A 117 -10.35 -4.59 15.53
CA SER A 117 -11.69 -4.04 15.76
C SER A 117 -12.09 -3.03 14.68
N ASP A 118 -13.39 -2.83 14.48
CA ASP A 118 -13.88 -1.87 13.48
C ASP A 118 -13.45 -0.43 13.80
N ARG A 119 -13.31 -0.08 15.09
CA ARG A 119 -12.73 1.21 15.50
C ARG A 119 -11.27 1.36 15.04
N ALA A 120 -10.46 0.31 15.22
CA ALA A 120 -9.06 0.34 14.78
C ALA A 120 -8.94 0.44 13.25
N LYS A 121 -9.78 -0.27 12.48
CA LYS A 121 -9.85 -0.13 11.02
C LYS A 121 -10.20 1.30 10.59
N ASN A 122 -11.19 1.93 11.23
CA ASN A 122 -11.54 3.32 10.96
C ASN A 122 -10.38 4.28 11.24
N ILE A 123 -9.62 4.07 12.33
CA ILE A 123 -8.41 4.85 12.62
C ILE A 123 -7.38 4.72 11.49
N VAL A 124 -7.16 3.51 10.95
CA VAL A 124 -6.28 3.30 9.79
C VAL A 124 -6.75 4.10 8.58
N PHE A 125 -8.05 4.04 8.25
CA PHE A 125 -8.60 4.82 7.13
C PHE A 125 -8.45 6.34 7.34
N ILE A 126 -8.70 6.84 8.55
CA ILE A 126 -8.51 8.26 8.90
C ILE A 126 -7.03 8.65 8.72
N PHE A 127 -6.10 7.82 9.21
CA PHE A 127 -4.67 8.05 9.04
C PHE A 127 -4.29 8.18 7.55
N PHE A 128 -4.72 7.24 6.70
CA PHE A 128 -4.44 7.32 5.26
C PHE A 128 -5.13 8.50 4.58
N THR A 129 -6.33 8.90 5.03
CA THR A 129 -7.02 10.10 4.53
C THR A 129 -6.18 11.35 4.81
N VAL A 130 -5.76 11.56 6.07
CA VAL A 130 -4.94 12.72 6.46
C VAL A 130 -3.59 12.71 5.73
N LYS A 131 -2.94 11.55 5.69
CA LYS A 131 -1.67 11.36 4.97
C LYS A 131 -1.80 11.77 3.50
N TYR A 132 -2.79 11.24 2.79
CA TYR A 132 -2.95 11.51 1.36
C TYR A 132 -3.39 12.96 1.08
N LEU A 133 -4.21 13.58 1.94
CA LEU A 133 -4.47 15.02 1.82
C LEU A 133 -3.18 15.84 1.97
N GLY A 134 -2.39 15.56 3.00
CA GLY A 134 -1.12 16.26 3.23
C GLY A 134 -0.13 16.09 2.07
N MET A 135 0.04 14.85 1.59
CA MET A 135 0.92 14.56 0.46
C MET A 135 0.41 15.17 -0.84
N GLY A 136 -0.90 15.17 -1.08
CA GLY A 136 -1.51 15.78 -2.25
C GLY A 136 -1.26 17.29 -2.30
N VAL A 137 -1.52 17.98 -1.19
CA VAL A 137 -1.22 19.43 -1.06
C VAL A 137 0.27 19.70 -1.27
N LEU A 138 1.15 18.89 -0.67
CA LEU A 138 2.60 19.03 -0.81
C LEU A 138 3.03 18.91 -2.28
N TYR A 139 2.56 17.88 -2.98
CA TYR A 139 2.96 17.59 -4.36
C TYR A 139 2.43 18.60 -5.38
N ILE A 140 1.23 19.16 -5.14
CA ILE A 140 0.60 20.16 -6.02
C ILE A 140 1.26 21.54 -5.87
N ASN A 141 1.63 21.93 -4.64
CA ASN A 141 2.05 23.31 -4.35
C ASN A 141 3.56 23.53 -4.41
N ILE A 142 4.38 22.48 -4.39
CA ILE A 142 5.82 22.60 -4.55
C ILE A 142 6.15 22.64 -6.05
N ASN A 143 6.64 23.79 -6.51
CA ASN A 143 7.03 24.01 -7.91
C ASN A 143 8.37 23.34 -8.30
N ASN A 144 9.17 22.95 -7.31
CA ASN A 144 10.44 22.27 -7.54
C ASN A 144 10.20 20.75 -7.71
N GLN A 145 11.02 20.10 -8.54
CA GLN A 145 11.00 18.63 -8.64
C GLN A 145 11.42 18.01 -7.30
N LEU A 146 10.55 17.19 -6.73
CA LEU A 146 10.84 16.41 -5.53
C LEU A 146 11.57 15.09 -5.84
N CYS A 147 11.40 14.58 -7.07
CA CYS A 147 12.08 13.41 -7.61
C CYS A 147 12.79 13.78 -8.90
N ASN A 148 14.07 13.43 -9.05
CA ASN A 148 14.87 13.83 -10.20
C ASN A 148 14.51 13.03 -11.47
N ASN A 149 14.01 11.81 -11.29
CA ASN A 149 13.64 10.94 -12.40
C ASN A 149 12.21 11.19 -12.95
N TYR A 150 11.44 12.11 -12.35
CA TYR A 150 10.06 12.41 -12.77
C TYR A 150 9.86 13.87 -13.17
N LEU A 151 8.92 14.10 -14.08
CA LEU A 151 8.56 15.46 -14.49
C LEU A 151 7.71 16.14 -13.40
N VAL A 152 7.76 17.47 -13.33
CA VAL A 152 6.90 18.25 -12.42
C VAL A 152 5.41 17.98 -12.69
N ILE A 153 5.04 17.78 -13.96
CA ILE A 153 3.64 17.46 -14.31
C ILE A 153 3.20 16.09 -13.76
N ASP A 154 4.11 15.11 -13.69
CA ASP A 154 3.83 13.80 -13.10
C ASP A 154 3.63 13.91 -11.58
N GLN A 155 4.44 14.75 -10.93
CA GLN A 155 4.31 15.07 -9.51
C GLN A 155 2.95 15.72 -9.21
N ILE A 156 2.55 16.73 -9.96
CA ILE A 156 1.25 17.40 -9.79
C ILE A 156 0.10 16.40 -10.03
N THR A 157 0.23 15.56 -11.06
CA THR A 157 -0.75 14.49 -11.37
C THR A 157 -0.87 13.50 -10.22
N LEU A 158 0.25 13.04 -9.66
CA LEU A 158 0.26 12.19 -8.48
C LEU A 158 -0.36 12.89 -7.26
N GLY A 159 -0.09 14.18 -7.08
CA GLY A 159 -0.67 14.99 -6.00
C GLY A 159 -2.20 15.00 -6.05
N TRP A 160 -2.78 15.21 -7.24
CA TRP A 160 -4.22 15.07 -7.46
C TRP A 160 -4.70 13.63 -7.21
N GLY A 161 -3.93 12.62 -7.63
CA GLY A 161 -4.21 11.22 -7.31
C GLY A 161 -4.33 10.95 -5.80
N PHE A 162 -3.46 11.54 -4.98
CA PHE A 162 -3.57 11.46 -3.53
C PHE A 162 -4.82 12.15 -2.99
N ILE A 163 -5.14 13.37 -3.47
CA ILE A 163 -6.38 14.07 -3.06
C ILE A 163 -7.62 13.23 -3.40
N THR A 164 -7.71 12.71 -4.62
CA THR A 164 -8.83 11.86 -5.05
C THR A 164 -8.93 10.60 -4.19
N THR A 165 -7.81 9.92 -3.92
CA THR A 165 -7.80 8.73 -3.06
C THR A 165 -8.28 9.06 -1.65
N ALA A 166 -7.85 10.19 -1.08
CA ALA A 166 -8.31 10.63 0.24
C ALA A 166 -9.82 10.91 0.28
N ILE A 167 -10.36 11.57 -0.75
CA ILE A 167 -11.80 11.82 -0.89
C ILE A 167 -12.58 10.50 -0.96
N CYS A 168 -12.11 9.53 -1.74
CA CYS A 168 -12.74 8.20 -1.83
C CYS A 168 -12.77 7.50 -0.47
N ILE A 169 -11.67 7.54 0.30
CA ILE A 169 -11.62 6.96 1.65
C ILE A 169 -12.57 7.71 2.60
N LEU A 170 -12.64 9.04 2.50
CA LEU A 170 -13.55 9.84 3.32
C LEU A 170 -15.01 9.51 3.03
N ILE A 171 -15.39 9.38 1.76
CA ILE A 171 -16.73 8.93 1.35
C ILE A 171 -17.02 7.55 1.91
N TYR A 172 -16.08 6.61 1.82
CA TYR A 172 -16.23 5.27 2.41
C TYR A 172 -16.44 5.33 3.94
N LEU A 173 -15.67 6.16 4.65
CA LEU A 173 -15.82 6.35 6.09
C LEU A 173 -17.19 6.93 6.45
N VAL A 174 -17.64 7.96 5.74
CA VAL A 174 -18.98 8.55 5.95
C VAL A 174 -20.05 7.50 5.68
N TYR A 175 -19.99 6.81 4.53
CA TYR A 175 -20.93 5.75 4.20
C TYR A 175 -21.00 4.69 5.30
N ASN A 176 -19.85 4.17 5.74
CA ASN A 176 -19.78 3.08 6.73
C ASN A 176 -20.26 3.49 8.13
N ASN A 177 -20.16 4.76 8.53
CA ASN A 177 -20.62 5.24 9.83
C ASN A 177 -22.09 5.69 9.83
N PHE A 178 -22.63 6.10 8.68
CA PHE A 178 -23.99 6.63 8.57
C PHE A 178 -25.01 5.62 8.02
N THR A 179 -24.57 4.48 7.50
CA THR A 179 -25.45 3.39 7.06
C THR A 179 -25.37 2.21 8.01
N ASP A 180 -26.52 1.58 8.28
CA ASP A 180 -26.58 0.40 9.15
C ASP A 180 -25.94 -0.81 8.45
N GLN A 181 -24.69 -1.09 8.82
CA GLN A 181 -23.92 -2.20 8.27
C GLN A 181 -24.39 -3.58 8.78
N SER A 182 -25.25 -3.63 9.81
CA SER A 182 -25.74 -4.91 10.35
C SER A 182 -26.57 -5.69 9.33
N ILE A 183 -27.24 -4.97 8.43
CA ILE A 183 -28.08 -5.53 7.36
C ILE A 183 -27.23 -6.34 6.36
N TYR A 184 -25.97 -5.97 6.14
CA TYR A 184 -25.08 -6.62 5.15
C TYR A 184 -24.08 -7.61 5.76
N LYS A 185 -23.82 -7.57 7.06
CA LYS A 185 -22.89 -8.50 7.73
C LYS A 185 -23.48 -9.90 7.98
N ASN A 186 -24.80 -10.06 7.86
CA ASN A 186 -25.53 -11.31 8.17
C ASN A 186 -26.05 -12.07 6.92
N SER A 187 -25.71 -11.64 5.70
CA SER A 187 -25.98 -12.37 4.44
C SER A 187 -24.75 -13.13 3.96
#